data_AF-A0A3M1CCH1-F1
#
_entry.id   AF-A0A3M1CCH1-F1
#
_cell.length_a   1.000
_cell.length_b   1.000
_cell.length_c   1.000
_cell.angle_alpha   90.00
_cell.angle_beta   90.00
_cell.angle_gamma   90.00
#
_symmetry.space_group_name_H-M   'P 1'
#
loop_
_entity.id
_entity.type
_entity.pdbx_description
1 polymer ?
#
loop_
_entity_poly.entity_id
_entity_poly.type
_entity_poly.pdbx_seq_one_letter_code
_entity_poly.pdbx_strand_id
1 'polypeptide(L)'
;MMRLLIPLVMVVLGLGIGGGVGLALRPAPEPPADGTDHASVADCPAPATEVSAAETPPEGGATTDIVKLSNQFVVPVVAEKKVSSLVVLSISIEVTAGSSSEVYKREPKLRDAFLQVLFNHANSGGFDGAFTDSNLIKVLKRSLLEAAKKVLGGTAQGILITDLARQDV
;
A
#
# COMPACT_ATOMS: atom_id res chain seq x y z
N MET A 1 -43.55 16.11 -19.38
CA MET A 1 -43.11 16.69 -18.08
C MET A 1 -42.86 15.61 -16.99
N MET A 2 -42.74 14.31 -17.34
CA MET A 2 -42.47 13.20 -16.39
C MET A 2 -40.97 12.89 -16.17
N ARG A 3 -40.07 13.64 -16.84
CA ARG A 3 -38.61 13.37 -16.84
C ARG A 3 -37.87 14.00 -15.64
N LEU A 4 -38.54 14.86 -14.87
CA LEU A 4 -38.01 15.46 -13.63
C LEU A 4 -38.56 14.83 -12.35
N LEU A 5 -39.57 13.95 -12.44
CA LEU A 5 -40.16 13.30 -11.26
C LEU A 5 -39.21 12.28 -10.62
N ILE A 6 -38.53 11.47 -11.45
CA ILE A 6 -37.56 10.47 -10.98
C ILE A 6 -36.36 11.13 -10.25
N PRO A 7 -35.68 12.16 -10.81
CA PRO A 7 -34.57 12.79 -10.09
C PRO A 7 -35.02 13.52 -8.81
N LEU A 8 -36.20 14.13 -8.79
CA LEU A 8 -36.71 14.81 -7.59
C LEU A 8 -36.99 13.83 -6.45
N VAL A 9 -37.59 12.68 -6.75
CA VAL A 9 -37.84 11.62 -5.75
C VAL A 9 -36.53 11.06 -5.22
N MET A 10 -35.51 10.84 -6.08
CA MET A 10 -34.19 10.39 -5.62
C MET A 10 -33.51 11.37 -4.67
N VAL A 11 -33.61 12.68 -4.93
CA VAL A 11 -33.03 13.71 -4.05
C VAL A 11 -33.73 13.71 -2.69
N VAL A 12 -35.05 13.63 -2.66
CA VAL A 12 -35.82 13.61 -1.39
C VAL A 12 -35.54 12.32 -0.60
N LEU A 13 -35.46 11.16 -1.27
CA LEU A 13 -35.16 9.89 -0.61
C LEU A 13 -33.73 9.86 -0.06
N GLY A 14 -32.77 10.36 -0.84
CA GLY A 14 -31.37 10.47 -0.43
C GLY A 14 -31.18 11.38 0.79
N LEU A 15 -31.85 12.55 0.81
CA LEU A 15 -31.81 13.44 1.97
C LEU A 15 -32.47 12.82 3.20
N GLY A 16 -33.60 12.12 3.02
CA GLY A 16 -34.33 11.49 4.13
C GLY A 16 -33.54 10.37 4.80
N ILE A 17 -32.90 9.52 3.98
CA ILE A 17 -32.09 8.39 4.49
C ILE A 17 -30.78 8.90 5.10
N GLY A 18 -30.08 9.83 4.44
CA GLY A 18 -28.81 10.36 4.93
C GLY A 18 -28.95 11.23 6.18
N GLY A 19 -29.98 12.08 6.24
CA GLY A 19 -30.23 12.98 7.36
C GLY A 19 -30.71 12.27 8.63
N GLY A 20 -31.55 11.23 8.48
CA GLY A 20 -32.10 10.48 9.62
C GLY A 20 -31.04 9.65 10.36
N VAL A 21 -30.13 9.01 9.62
CA VAL A 21 -29.08 8.17 10.20
C VAL A 21 -28.04 9.00 10.97
N GLY A 22 -27.65 10.17 10.44
CA GLY A 22 -26.70 11.06 11.11
C GLY A 22 -27.20 11.62 12.43
N LEU A 23 -28.52 11.81 12.57
CA LEU A 23 -29.14 12.26 13.83
C LEU A 23 -29.30 11.11 14.84
N ALA A 24 -29.61 9.90 14.36
CA ALA A 24 -29.76 8.71 15.22
C ALA A 24 -28.42 8.19 15.77
N LEU A 25 -27.33 8.31 15.00
CA LEU A 25 -25.99 7.87 15.41
C LEU A 25 -25.17 8.97 16.09
N ARG A 26 -25.75 10.14 16.35
CA ARG A 26 -25.05 11.25 17.00
C ARG A 26 -24.63 10.83 18.42
N PRO A 27 -23.32 10.69 18.71
CA PRO A 27 -22.85 10.33 20.04
C PRO A 27 -23.25 11.41 21.05
N ALA A 28 -23.60 10.98 22.26
CA ALA A 28 -23.98 11.89 23.35
C ALA A 28 -22.80 12.82 23.70
N PRO A 29 -23.03 14.13 23.87
CA PRO A 29 -21.99 15.07 24.31
C PRO A 29 -21.43 14.68 25.69
N GLU A 30 -20.11 14.51 25.78
CA GLU A 30 -19.40 14.43 27.05
C GLU A 30 -19.50 15.79 27.78
N PRO A 31 -19.67 15.79 29.12
CA PRO A 31 -19.74 17.03 29.88
C PRO A 31 -18.38 17.77 29.87
N PRO A 32 -18.39 19.12 29.85
CA PRO A 32 -17.19 19.91 29.63
C PRO A 32 -16.25 19.86 30.84
N ALA A 33 -14.98 19.57 30.57
CA ALA A 33 -13.88 20.00 31.42
C ALA A 33 -13.57 21.47 31.08
N ASP A 34 -13.55 22.31 32.12
CA ASP A 34 -13.13 23.71 32.08
C ASP A 34 -11.80 23.93 31.36
N GLY A 35 -11.71 25.02 30.61
CA GLY A 35 -10.43 25.71 30.43
C GLY A 35 -10.12 26.24 29.04
N THR A 36 -10.24 27.56 28.93
CA THR A 36 -9.39 28.49 28.14
C THR A 36 -9.55 28.57 26.62
N ASP A 37 -10.18 29.68 26.23
CA ASP A 37 -9.92 30.55 25.08
C ASP A 37 -8.64 30.30 24.28
N HIS A 38 -8.77 30.14 22.96
CA HIS A 38 -8.03 30.95 21.98
C HIS A 38 -8.72 30.88 20.61
N ALA A 39 -9.06 32.05 20.09
CA ALA A 39 -9.68 32.26 18.80
C ALA A 39 -8.66 32.29 17.65
N SER A 40 -9.14 31.83 16.48
CA SER A 40 -8.74 32.20 15.11
C SER A 40 -7.41 31.65 14.57
N VAL A 41 -7.43 30.84 13.51
CA VAL A 41 -7.39 31.29 12.10
C VAL A 41 -7.78 30.16 11.14
N ALA A 42 -8.40 30.52 10.01
CA ALA A 42 -8.70 29.67 8.87
C ALA A 42 -7.43 29.19 8.14
N ASP A 43 -7.40 27.94 7.65
CA ASP A 43 -7.00 27.56 6.28
C ASP A 43 -7.09 26.03 6.04
N CYS A 44 -7.55 25.63 4.85
CA CYS A 44 -7.43 24.33 4.14
C CYS A 44 -7.62 22.96 4.86
N PRO A 45 -8.53 22.08 4.38
CA PRO A 45 -8.48 20.67 4.74
C PRO A 45 -7.35 19.96 3.97
N ALA A 46 -6.29 19.60 4.70
CA ALA A 46 -5.32 18.58 4.26
C ALA A 46 -6.02 17.20 4.17
N PRO A 47 -5.68 16.33 3.20
CA PRO A 47 -6.24 15.00 3.14
C PRO A 47 -5.76 14.18 4.35
N ALA A 48 -6.71 13.50 4.97
CA ALA A 48 -6.51 12.64 6.12
C ALA A 48 -5.41 11.61 5.87
N THR A 49 -4.43 11.62 6.75
CA THR A 49 -3.53 10.51 7.05
C THR A 49 -4.35 9.24 7.26
N GLU A 50 -4.31 8.33 6.29
CA GLU A 50 -4.74 6.95 6.46
C GLU A 50 -3.77 6.27 7.44
N VAL A 51 -4.08 6.35 8.73
CA VAL A 51 -3.53 5.43 9.72
C VAL A 51 -4.24 4.10 9.49
N SER A 52 -3.70 3.29 8.59
CA SER A 52 -4.11 1.89 8.43
C SER A 52 -3.59 1.11 9.64
N ALA A 53 -4.37 1.12 10.71
CA ALA A 53 -4.31 0.11 11.74
C ALA A 53 -4.88 -1.19 11.15
N ALA A 54 -4.03 -1.97 10.50
CA ALA A 54 -4.37 -3.31 10.05
C ALA A 54 -4.19 -4.28 11.23
N GLU A 55 -5.31 -4.82 11.68
CA GLU A 55 -5.44 -5.89 12.65
C GLU A 55 -4.57 -7.10 12.30
N THR A 56 -3.81 -7.59 13.28
CA THR A 56 -3.04 -8.83 13.19
C THR A 56 -3.93 -10.03 13.52
N PRO A 57 -4.11 -11.03 12.64
CA PRO A 57 -4.62 -12.34 13.05
C PRO A 57 -3.54 -13.08 13.85
N PRO A 58 -3.88 -13.74 14.98
CA PRO A 58 -2.89 -14.48 15.77
C PRO A 58 -2.72 -15.87 15.15
N GLU A 59 -1.63 -16.10 14.42
CA GLU A 59 -1.15 -17.45 14.15
C GLU A 59 0.26 -17.63 14.73
N GLY A 60 0.34 -18.50 15.75
CA GLY A 60 1.49 -19.27 16.18
C GLY A 60 2.86 -18.58 16.21
N GLY A 61 3.24 -18.04 17.38
CA GLY A 61 4.65 -17.90 17.77
C GLY A 61 5.58 -17.23 16.75
N ALA A 62 5.12 -16.19 16.07
CA ALA A 62 5.90 -15.55 15.02
C ALA A 62 7.16 -14.89 15.61
N THR A 63 8.32 -15.48 15.32
CA THR A 63 9.65 -14.89 15.57
C THR A 63 9.98 -13.76 14.58
N THR A 64 9.04 -13.45 13.69
CA THR A 64 9.19 -12.58 12.53
C THR A 64 7.95 -11.70 12.37
N ASP A 65 8.18 -10.43 12.05
CA ASP A 65 7.14 -9.49 11.65
C ASP A 65 7.10 -9.40 10.12
N ILE A 66 5.90 -9.25 9.56
CA ILE A 66 5.71 -9.00 8.13
C ILE A 66 5.34 -7.54 7.93
N VAL A 67 6.17 -6.81 7.18
CA VAL A 67 5.96 -5.39 6.88
C VAL A 67 5.66 -5.23 5.39
N LYS A 68 4.48 -4.70 5.08
CA LYS A 68 4.12 -4.34 3.71
C LYS A 68 4.78 -3.03 3.32
N LEU A 69 5.45 -2.99 2.17
CA LEU A 69 6.01 -1.72 1.66
C LEU A 69 4.89 -0.84 1.12
N SER A 70 5.03 0.47 1.33
CA SER A 70 4.06 1.45 0.86
C SER A 70 4.18 1.62 -0.64
N ASN A 71 3.06 1.63 -1.36
CA ASN A 71 2.98 1.76 -2.81
C ASN A 71 3.58 0.60 -3.61
N GLN A 72 2.95 0.34 -4.76
CA GLN A 72 3.38 -0.70 -5.69
C GLN A 72 4.67 -0.27 -6.42
N PHE A 73 5.40 -1.26 -6.94
CA PHE A 73 6.56 -1.06 -7.79
C PHE A 73 6.13 -1.18 -9.25
N VAL A 74 6.51 -0.21 -10.08
CA VAL A 74 6.16 -0.18 -11.50
C VAL A 74 7.44 -0.19 -12.31
N VAL A 75 7.57 -1.18 -13.20
CA VAL A 75 8.82 -1.50 -13.91
C VAL A 75 8.49 -1.71 -15.39
N PRO A 76 9.03 -0.88 -16.31
CA PRO A 76 8.88 -1.11 -17.73
C PRO A 76 9.83 -2.21 -18.19
N VAL A 77 9.33 -3.08 -19.05
CA VAL A 77 10.13 -4.05 -19.80
C VAL A 77 10.38 -3.48 -21.19
N VAL A 78 11.66 -3.35 -21.56
CA VAL A 78 12.07 -2.72 -22.82
C VAL A 78 12.58 -3.79 -23.78
N ALA A 79 11.94 -3.91 -24.94
CA ALA A 79 12.39 -4.73 -26.05
C ALA A 79 12.60 -3.83 -27.28
N GLU A 80 13.67 -4.05 -28.04
CA GLU A 80 13.94 -3.31 -29.29
C GLU A 80 13.88 -1.76 -29.14
N LYS A 81 14.35 -1.23 -28.00
CA LYS A 81 14.32 0.20 -27.63
C LYS A 81 12.92 0.79 -27.44
N LYS A 82 11.90 -0.04 -27.28
CA LYS A 82 10.52 0.37 -26.96
C LYS A 82 10.04 -0.34 -25.70
N VAL A 83 9.13 0.28 -24.97
CA VAL A 83 8.44 -0.41 -23.87
C VAL A 83 7.53 -1.47 -24.51
N SER A 84 7.73 -2.74 -24.15
CA SER A 84 6.90 -3.86 -24.61
C SER A 84 5.86 -4.27 -23.58
N SER A 85 6.16 -4.05 -22.29
CA SER A 85 5.26 -4.39 -21.20
C SER A 85 5.51 -3.49 -19.98
N LEU A 86 4.50 -3.36 -19.13
CA LEU A 86 4.59 -2.74 -17.81
C LEU A 86 4.31 -3.81 -16.75
N VAL A 87 5.22 -3.97 -15.80
CA VAL A 87 5.07 -4.90 -14.67
C VAL A 87 4.79 -4.10 -13.41
N VAL A 88 3.78 -4.53 -12.67
CA VAL A 88 3.38 -3.93 -11.39
C VAL A 88 3.50 -4.99 -10.29
N LEU A 89 4.23 -4.68 -9.23
CA LEU A 89 4.47 -5.60 -8.11
C LEU A 89 4.10 -4.97 -6.77
N SER A 90 3.52 -5.77 -5.88
CA SER A 90 3.42 -5.44 -4.45
C SER A 90 4.36 -6.35 -3.65
N ILE A 91 5.19 -5.75 -2.80
CA ILE A 91 6.23 -6.45 -2.05
C ILE A 91 6.02 -6.23 -0.56
N SER A 92 6.13 -7.30 0.22
CA SER A 92 6.25 -7.26 1.68
C SER A 92 7.57 -7.92 2.10
N ILE A 93 8.13 -7.45 3.20
CA ILE A 93 9.38 -7.96 3.75
C ILE A 93 9.12 -8.63 5.09
N GLU A 94 9.71 -9.80 5.28
CA GLU A 94 9.72 -10.50 6.56
C GLU A 94 10.98 -10.11 7.31
N VAL A 95 10.82 -9.62 8.54
CA VAL A 95 11.91 -9.12 9.39
C VAL A 95 11.83 -9.70 10.79
N THR A 96 12.93 -9.66 11.52
CA THR A 96 12.95 -10.05 12.94
C THR A 96 11.91 -9.29 13.75
N ALA A 97 11.21 -9.99 14.64
CA ALA A 97 10.19 -9.41 15.51
C ALA A 97 10.67 -8.13 16.20
N GLY A 98 9.82 -7.09 16.20
CA GLY A 98 10.11 -5.78 16.78
C GLY A 98 10.92 -4.84 15.88
N SER A 99 11.35 -5.28 14.70
CA SER A 99 12.15 -4.47 13.77
C SER A 99 11.33 -3.70 12.73
N SER A 100 10.00 -3.79 12.82
CA SER A 100 9.06 -3.16 11.89
C SER A 100 9.28 -1.65 11.71
N SER A 101 9.56 -0.92 12.80
CA SER A 101 9.83 0.53 12.74
C SER A 101 11.10 0.87 11.96
N GLU A 102 12.12 0.02 12.00
CA GLU A 102 13.37 0.25 11.27
C GLU A 102 13.16 0.15 9.75
N VAL A 103 12.30 -0.78 9.32
CA VAL A 103 11.93 -0.94 7.91
C VAL A 103 11.36 0.36 7.35
N TYR A 104 10.38 0.95 8.03
CA TYR A 104 9.77 2.21 7.60
C TYR A 104 10.77 3.37 7.56
N LYS A 105 11.70 3.45 8.52
CA LYS A 105 12.76 4.49 8.52
C LYS A 105 13.73 4.36 7.34
N ARG A 106 14.01 3.13 6.90
CA ARG A 106 14.90 2.85 5.75
C ARG A 106 14.13 2.57 4.47
N GLU A 107 12.81 2.70 4.46
CA GLU A 107 11.96 2.36 3.33
C GLU A 107 12.37 3.08 2.04
N PRO A 108 12.71 4.40 2.04
CA PRO A 108 13.16 5.06 0.82
C PRO A 108 14.40 4.40 0.18
N LYS A 109 15.35 3.94 1.01
CA LYS A 109 16.55 3.23 0.53
C LYS A 109 16.25 1.80 0.08
N LEU A 110 15.33 1.11 0.77
CA LEU A 110 14.87 -0.21 0.34
C LEU A 110 14.18 -0.14 -1.02
N ARG A 111 13.32 0.85 -1.22
CA ARG A 111 12.61 1.05 -2.48
C ARG A 111 13.58 1.32 -3.63
N ASP A 112 14.57 2.19 -3.43
CA ASP A 112 15.62 2.46 -4.40
C ASP A 112 16.39 1.18 -4.80
N ALA A 113 16.84 0.41 -3.81
CA ALA A 113 17.56 -0.85 -4.03
C ALA A 113 16.68 -1.90 -4.73
N PHE A 114 15.40 -2.01 -4.38
CA PHE A 114 14.46 -2.93 -5.02
C PHE A 114 14.17 -2.54 -6.46
N LEU A 115 13.96 -1.25 -6.74
CA LEU A 115 13.78 -0.76 -8.11
C LEU A 115 15.00 -1.11 -8.97
N GLN A 116 16.21 -0.92 -8.47
CA GLN A 116 17.43 -1.30 -9.20
C GLN A 116 17.46 -2.81 -9.52
N VAL A 117 17.13 -3.67 -8.55
CA VAL A 117 17.05 -5.13 -8.78
C VAL A 117 15.98 -5.47 -9.81
N LEU A 118 14.81 -4.85 -9.70
CA LEU A 118 13.69 -5.10 -10.62
C LEU A 118 14.02 -4.65 -12.05
N PHE A 119 14.67 -3.50 -12.24
CA PHE A 119 15.13 -3.06 -13.57
C PHE A 119 16.18 -4.01 -14.14
N ASN A 120 17.13 -4.47 -13.33
CA ASN A 120 18.11 -5.46 -13.77
C ASN A 120 17.45 -6.80 -14.14
N HIS A 121 16.41 -7.21 -13.40
CA HIS A 121 15.64 -8.41 -13.70
C HIS A 121 14.85 -8.25 -15.00
N ALA A 122 14.24 -7.09 -15.23
CA ALA A 122 13.56 -6.78 -16.50
C ALA A 122 14.55 -6.80 -17.68
N ASN A 123 15.71 -6.18 -17.53
CA ASN A 123 16.73 -6.11 -18.59
C ASN A 123 17.39 -7.46 -18.90
N SER A 124 17.33 -8.42 -17.97
CA SER A 124 17.79 -9.80 -18.19
C SER A 124 16.69 -10.74 -18.72
N GLY A 125 15.50 -10.19 -18.99
CA GLY A 125 14.35 -10.93 -19.49
C GLY A 125 13.63 -11.77 -18.44
N GLY A 126 13.83 -11.47 -17.15
CA GLY A 126 13.18 -12.20 -16.05
C GLY A 126 11.66 -12.03 -15.99
N PHE A 127 11.13 -10.99 -16.64
CA PHE A 127 9.69 -10.76 -16.81
C PHE A 127 9.16 -11.14 -18.19
N ASP A 128 10.00 -11.69 -19.07
CA ASP A 128 9.59 -12.15 -20.40
C ASP A 128 8.96 -13.56 -20.33
N GLY A 129 8.14 -13.90 -21.34
CA GLY A 129 7.52 -15.22 -21.44
C GLY A 129 6.70 -15.62 -20.19
N ALA A 130 6.97 -16.80 -19.63
CA ALA A 130 6.29 -17.33 -18.46
C ALA A 130 6.81 -16.69 -17.15
N PHE A 131 6.57 -15.38 -16.98
CA PHE A 131 7.02 -14.58 -15.83
C PHE A 131 6.50 -15.06 -14.46
N THR A 132 5.48 -15.92 -14.47
CA THR A 132 4.94 -16.59 -13.27
C THR A 132 5.62 -17.91 -12.95
N ASP A 133 6.64 -18.32 -13.71
CA ASP A 133 7.40 -19.53 -13.44
C ASP A 133 8.04 -19.48 -12.05
N SER A 134 7.87 -20.58 -11.30
CA SER A 134 8.32 -20.67 -9.91
C SER A 134 9.83 -20.50 -9.76
N ASN A 135 10.64 -20.88 -10.75
CA ASN A 135 12.08 -20.67 -10.71
C ASN A 135 12.44 -19.20 -10.93
N LEU A 136 11.81 -18.54 -11.90
CA LEU A 136 12.05 -17.11 -12.17
C LEU A 136 11.71 -16.25 -10.94
N ILE A 137 10.55 -16.52 -10.32
CA ILE A 137 10.12 -15.84 -9.09
C ILE A 137 11.11 -16.09 -7.94
N LYS A 138 11.63 -17.32 -7.79
CA LYS A 138 12.63 -17.64 -6.75
C LYS A 138 13.92 -16.85 -6.94
N VAL A 139 14.40 -16.71 -8.18
CA VAL A 139 15.59 -15.91 -8.49
C VAL A 139 15.35 -14.44 -8.13
N LEU A 140 14.20 -13.88 -8.52
CA LEU A 140 13.83 -12.51 -8.18
C LEU A 140 13.78 -12.29 -6.66
N LYS A 141 13.06 -13.16 -5.94
CA LYS A 141 12.97 -13.11 -4.47
C LYS A 141 14.34 -13.15 -3.80
N ARG A 142 15.25 -14.00 -4.29
CA ARG A 142 16.63 -14.07 -3.77
C ARG A 142 17.38 -12.77 -3.98
N SER A 143 17.32 -12.19 -5.19
CA SER A 143 17.99 -10.92 -5.49
C SER A 143 17.45 -9.75 -4.66
N LEU A 144 16.13 -9.69 -4.46
CA LEU A 144 15.49 -8.70 -3.59
C LEU A 144 15.92 -8.88 -2.13
N LEU A 145 16.01 -10.12 -1.65
CA LEU A 145 16.44 -10.43 -0.29
C LEU A 145 17.89 -9.98 -0.06
N GLU A 146 18.79 -10.26 -1.01
CA GLU A 146 20.18 -9.79 -0.94
C GLU A 146 20.27 -8.25 -0.92
N ALA A 147 19.44 -7.55 -1.70
CA ALA A 147 19.35 -6.09 -1.63
C ALA A 147 18.79 -5.60 -0.29
N ALA A 148 17.78 -6.27 0.26
CA ALA A 148 17.22 -5.94 1.58
C ALA A 148 18.28 -6.11 2.68
N LYS A 149 19.06 -7.20 2.65
CA LYS A 149 20.16 -7.45 3.58
C LYS A 149 21.25 -6.39 3.52
N LYS A 150 21.53 -5.81 2.35
CA LYS A 150 22.48 -4.69 2.24
C LYS A 150 22.00 -3.42 2.94
N VAL A 151 20.67 -3.22 3.01
CA VAL A 151 20.08 -2.00 3.61
C VAL A 151 19.72 -2.20 5.09
N LEU A 152 19.18 -3.35 5.47
CA LEU A 152 18.69 -3.69 6.81
C LEU A 152 19.62 -4.63 7.59
N GLY A 153 20.65 -5.19 6.96
CA GLY A 153 21.53 -6.16 7.61
C GLY A 153 20.86 -7.53 7.82
N GLY A 154 21.20 -8.18 8.94
CA GLY A 154 20.68 -9.50 9.30
C GLY A 154 19.20 -9.51 9.72
N THR A 155 18.57 -8.35 9.80
CA THR A 155 17.16 -8.19 10.17
C THR A 155 16.20 -8.67 9.08
N ALA A 156 16.61 -8.63 7.81
CA ALA A 156 15.81 -9.10 6.69
C ALA A 156 15.86 -10.63 6.56
N GLN A 157 14.74 -11.30 6.80
CA GLN A 157 14.63 -12.76 6.79
C GLN A 157 14.04 -13.30 5.48
N GLY A 158 13.09 -12.56 4.87
CA GLY A 158 12.42 -13.02 3.67
C GLY A 158 11.77 -11.90 2.85
N ILE A 159 11.43 -12.24 1.60
CA ILE A 159 10.68 -11.37 0.68
C ILE A 159 9.42 -12.10 0.21
N LEU A 160 8.30 -11.41 0.35
CA LEU A 160 6.99 -11.83 -0.13
C LEU A 160 6.60 -10.93 -1.29
N ILE A 161 6.24 -11.53 -2.43
CA ILE A 161 5.61 -10.83 -3.54
C ILE A 161 4.13 -11.14 -3.39
N THR A 162 3.34 -10.13 -3.00
CA THR A 162 1.92 -10.30 -2.68
C THR A 162 1.03 -10.08 -3.90
N ASP A 163 1.53 -9.32 -4.88
CA ASP A 163 0.85 -9.08 -6.15
C ASP A 163 1.89 -8.96 -7.27
N LEU A 164 1.55 -9.45 -8.46
CA LEU A 164 2.34 -9.42 -9.67
C LEU A 164 1.39 -9.36 -10.87
N ALA A 165 1.36 -8.21 -11.54
CA ALA A 165 0.62 -8.00 -12.77
C ALA A 165 1.59 -7.60 -13.89
N ARG A 166 1.31 -8.04 -15.11
CA ARG A 166 2.01 -7.62 -16.33
C ARG A 166 0.97 -7.18 -17.36
N GLN A 167 1.20 -6.04 -17.97
CA GLN A 167 0.40 -5.52 -19.06
C GLN A 167 1.29 -5.32 -20.28
N ASP A 168 0.97 -6.01 -21.37
CA ASP A 168 1.62 -5.79 -22.66
C ASP A 168 1.04 -4.54 -23.34
N VAL A 169 1.87 -3.83 -24.10
CA VAL A 169 1.52 -2.58 -24.79
C VAL A 169 1.61 -2.70 -26.30
#